data_AF-A0A1G7Y9F7-F1
#
_entry.id   AF-A0A1G7Y9F7-F1
#
_cell.length_a   1.000
_cell.length_b   1.000
_cell.length_c   1.000
_cell.angle_alpha   90.00
_cell.angle_beta   90.00
_cell.angle_gamma   90.00
#
_symmetry.space_group_name_H-M   'P 1'
#
loop_
_entity.id
_entity.type
_entity.pdbx_description
1 polymer ?
#
loop_
_entity_poly.entity_id
_entity_poly.type
_entity_poly.pdbx_seq_one_letter_code
_entity_poly.pdbx_strand_id
1 'polypeptide(L)' 'MSNTYYRDEPVTPSLDRAPACPFDPAPSLTALRAEQPIARLAPPEGAPGIWVITGYDLVRRILWDRG' A
#
# COMPACT_ATOMS: atom_id res chain seq x y z
N MET A 1 11.60 16.10 8.57
CA MET A 1 12.16 15.14 7.59
C MET A 1 10.98 14.47 6.91
N SER A 2 10.67 14.78 5.65
CA SER A 2 9.68 13.99 4.91
C SER A 2 10.28 12.63 4.65
N ASN A 3 9.68 11.59 5.20
CA ASN A 3 10.08 10.24 4.87
C ASN A 3 9.56 9.93 3.46
N THR A 4 10.48 9.71 2.52
CA THR A 4 10.23 9.49 1.09
C THR A 4 9.39 8.24 0.81
N TYR A 5 9.19 7.37 1.81
CA TYR A 5 8.32 6.20 1.70
C TYR A 5 6.82 6.52 1.77
N TYR A 6 6.43 7.66 2.33
CA TYR A 6 5.03 8.00 2.57
C TYR A 6 4.40 8.75 1.40
N ARG A 7 3.14 8.40 1.14
CA ARG A 7 2.20 9.23 0.40
C ARG A 7 1.32 10.04 1.36
N ASP A 8 1.20 11.34 1.10
CA ASP A 8 0.36 12.25 1.89
C ASP A 8 -1.13 12.14 1.51
N GLU A 9 -1.44 12.04 0.21
CA GLU A 9 -2.81 11.89 -0.27
C GLU A 9 -3.35 10.46 -0.09
N PRO A 10 -4.58 10.29 0.45
CA PRO A 10 -5.22 8.98 0.52
C PRO A 10 -5.44 8.35 -0.86
N VAL A 11 -5.35 7.02 -0.92
CA VAL A 11 -5.50 6.24 -2.16
C VAL A 11 -6.66 5.24 -2.10
N THR A 12 -7.22 4.93 -3.26
CA THR A 12 -8.24 3.89 -3.46
C THR A 12 -7.79 2.88 -4.53
N PRO A 13 -6.71 2.12 -4.29
CA PRO A 13 -6.23 1.16 -5.28
C PRO A 13 -7.27 0.05 -5.47
N SER A 14 -7.60 -0.29 -6.72
CA SER A 14 -8.28 -1.56 -7.01
C SER A 14 -7.39 -2.71 -6.56
N LEU A 15 -7.95 -3.74 -5.92
CA LEU A 15 -7.21 -4.94 -5.55
C LEU A 15 -7.36 -6.06 -6.59
N ASP A 16 -8.01 -5.75 -7.72
CA ASP A 16 -8.33 -6.71 -8.76
C ASP A 16 -7.09 -7.05 -9.59
N ARG A 17 -6.93 -8.33 -9.89
CA ARG A 17 -5.90 -8.81 -10.80
C ARG A 17 -6.40 -8.69 -12.24
N ALA A 18 -5.46 -8.49 -13.17
CA ALA A 18 -5.79 -8.48 -14.59
C ALA A 18 -6.30 -9.89 -15.00
N PRO A 19 -7.44 -10.02 -15.70
CA PRO A 19 -7.97 -11.33 -16.10
C PRO A 19 -7.01 -12.17 -16.94
N ALA A 20 -6.20 -11.51 -17.78
CA ALA A 20 -5.20 -12.16 -18.62
C ALA A 20 -3.96 -12.64 -17.83
N CYS A 21 -3.76 -12.17 -16.60
CA CYS A 21 -2.60 -12.46 -15.77
C CYS A 21 -3.06 -12.73 -14.32
N PRO A 22 -3.79 -13.83 -14.08
CA PRO A 22 -4.49 -14.07 -12.81
C PRO A 22 -3.55 -14.29 -11.62
N PHE A 23 -2.27 -14.55 -11.87
CA PHE A 23 -1.26 -14.73 -10.83
C PHE A 23 -0.39 -13.48 -10.61
N ASP A 24 -0.47 -12.49 -11.49
CA ASP A 24 0.20 -11.22 -11.29
C ASP A 24 -0.54 -10.40 -10.21
N PRO A 25 0.19 -9.59 -9.42
CA PRO A 25 -0.43 -8.68 -8.49
C PRO A 25 -1.30 -7.64 -9.22
N ALA A 26 -2.27 -7.06 -8.51
CA ALA A 26 -3.04 -5.94 -9.03
C ALA A 26 -2.08 -4.82 -9.50
N PRO A 27 -2.26 -4.27 -10.72
CA PRO A 27 -1.35 -3.26 -11.26
C PRO A 27 -1.21 -2.02 -10.37
N SER A 28 -2.31 -1.61 -9.72
CA SER A 28 -2.36 -0.53 -8.73
C SER A 28 -1.41 -0.74 -7.55
N LEU A 29 -1.29 -1.98 -7.03
CA LEU A 29 -0.40 -2.33 -5.93
C LEU A 29 1.07 -2.31 -6.38
N THR A 30 1.33 -2.70 -7.63
CA THR A 30 2.67 -2.60 -8.22
C THR A 30 3.10 -1.14 -8.40
N ALA A 31 2.19 -0.27 -8.86
CA ALA A 31 2.46 1.16 -8.97
C ALA A 31 2.70 1.80 -7.60
N LEU A 32 1.84 1.53 -6.61
CA LEU A 32 2.02 2.02 -5.24
C LEU A 32 3.37 1.60 -4.67
N ARG A 33 3.77 0.33 -4.87
CA ARG A 33 5.08 -0.18 -4.44
C ARG A 33 6.25 0.57 -5.07
N ALA A 34 6.15 0.93 -6.35
CA ALA A 34 7.23 1.59 -7.08
C ALA A 34 7.36 3.07 -6.71
N GLU A 35 6.24 3.74 -6.43
CA GLU A 35 6.21 5.18 -6.16
C GLU A 35 6.42 5.48 -4.68
N GLN A 36 5.51 5.05 -3.81
CA GLN A 36 5.48 5.32 -2.38
C GLN A 36 4.85 4.12 -1.64
N PRO A 37 5.68 3.21 -1.11
CA PRO A 37 5.24 1.89 -0.64
C PRO A 37 4.48 1.91 0.69
N ILE A 38 4.25 3.08 1.29
CA ILE A 38 3.38 3.27 2.46
C ILE A 38 2.34 4.35 2.13
N ALA A 39 1.07 3.97 2.13
CA ALA A 39 -0.02 4.91 1.81
C ALA A 39 -1.22 4.74 2.75
N ARG A 40 -1.96 5.83 2.97
CA ARG A 40 -3.28 5.78 3.62
C ARG A 40 -4.32 5.35 2.60
N LEU A 41 -5.14 4.35 2.95
CA LEU A 41 -6.35 4.06 2.20
C LEU A 41 -7.39 5.13 2.52
N ALA A 42 -8.14 5.58 1.51
CA ALA A 42 -9.33 6.37 1.76
C ALA A 42 -10.31 5.50 2.58
N PRO A 43 -10.70 5.94 3.79
CA PRO A 43 -11.57 5.14 4.63
C PRO A 43 -12.96 5.07 3.99
N PRO A 44 -13.68 3.93 4.08
CA PRO A 44 -15.12 3.94 4.06
C PRO A 44 -15.61 4.91 5.14
N GLU A 45 -16.69 5.65 4.88
CA GLU A 45 -17.19 6.68 5.80
C GLU A 45 -17.33 6.12 7.23
N GLY A 46 -16.71 6.79 8.21
CA GLY A 46 -16.72 6.39 9.63
C GLY A 46 -15.67 5.36 10.07
N ALA A 47 -14.80 4.85 9.19
CA ALA A 47 -13.73 3.94 9.56
C ALA A 47 -12.42 4.69 9.93
N PRO A 48 -11.62 4.17 10.89
CA PRO A 48 -10.27 4.70 11.11
C PRO A 48 -9.43 4.54 9.83
N GLY A 49 -8.53 5.50 9.58
CA GLY A 49 -7.65 5.46 8.40
C GLY A 49 -6.78 4.20 8.42
N ILE A 50 -6.95 3.34 7.41
CA ILE A 50 -6.18 2.11 7.24
C ILE A 50 -4.91 2.41 6.44
N TRP A 51 -3.78 1.82 6.83
CA TRP A 51 -2.53 1.89 6.08
C TRP A 51 -2.37 0.67 5.19
N VAL A 52 -1.85 0.88 3.98
CA VAL A 52 -1.36 -0.18 3.09
C VAL A 52 0.15 -0.05 2.93
N ILE A 53 0.86 -1.18 3.07
CA ILE A 53 2.30 -1.28 2.90
C ILE A 53 2.59 -2.32 1.83
N THR A 54 3.31 -1.95 0.77
CA THR A 54 3.57 -2.81 -0.40
C THR A 54 5.06 -3.11 -0.61
N GLY A 55 5.95 -2.43 0.10
CA GLY A 55 7.40 -2.65 0.04
C GLY A 55 7.84 -3.83 0.92
N TYR A 56 8.47 -4.85 0.33
CA TYR A 56 8.85 -6.09 1.02
C TYR A 56 9.69 -5.84 2.29
N ASP A 57 10.76 -5.04 2.19
CA ASP A 57 11.62 -4.76 3.34
C ASP A 57 10.89 -4.00 4.45
N LEU A 58 10.00 -3.09 4.08
CA LEU A 58 9.18 -2.34 5.02
C LEU A 58 8.18 -3.25 5.74
N VAL A 59 7.48 -4.11 5.00
CA VAL A 59 6.58 -5.13 5.58
C VAL A 59 7.34 -5.99 6.57
N ARG A 60 8.52 -6.50 6.21
CA ARG A 60 9.32 -7.32 7.12
C ARG A 60 9.77 -6.58 8.37
N ARG A 61 10.23 -5.33 8.24
CA ARG A 61 10.61 -4.51 9.40
C ARG A 61 9.43 -4.29 10.34
N ILE A 62 8.28 -3.89 9.79
CA ILE A 62 7.06 -3.61 10.58
C ILE A 62 6.55 -4.88 11.26
N LEU A 63 6.46 -6.00 10.53
CA LEU A 63 5.96 -7.26 11.09
C LEU A 63 6.90 -7.88 12.13
N TRP A 64 8.19 -7.51 12.10
CA TRP A 64 9.17 -7.96 13.09
C TRP A 64 9.33 -6.97 14.24
N ASP A 65 8.77 -5.77 14.13
CA ASP A 65 8.85 -4.76 15.16
C ASP A 65 8.09 -5.22 16.41
N ARG A 66 8.81 -5.34 17.52
CA ARG A 66 8.24 -5.66 18.83
C ARG A 66 8.31 -4.36 19.61
N GLY A 67 7.30 -3.50 19.42
CA GLY A 67 7.21 -2.22 20.11
C GLY A 67 7.44 -2.32 21.62
#